data_AF-A0A0G4H7V3-F1
#
_entry.id   AF-A0A0G4H7V3-F1
#
_cell.length_a   1.000
_cell.length_b   1.000
_cell.length_c   1.000
_cell.angle_alpha   90.00
_cell.angle_beta   90.00
_cell.angle_gamma   90.00
#
_symmetry.space_group_name_H-M   'P 1'
#
loop_
_entity.id
_entity.type
_entity.pdbx_description
1 polymer ?
#
loop_
_entity_poly.entity_id
_entity_poly.type
_entity_poly.pdbx_seq_one_letter_code
_entity_poly.pdbx_strand_id
1 'polypeptide(L)'
;MSESNTPLIEHRLFRDFAGWKQHAKGGPALLSVSAVVGGTLQVLAGLVTALTQLLTLRPLIALLNIYMIVFGLFIIAIEVARWTTFLGIRHWLQQWFRFTQRCIGRGVLHLFVATFALIQFPNPLSTVTGAILGLVGIATIITGIYAGFKVQELHQELKAKCGAIDRAGGEGPLGYAEVKWQFALMDQDGSGQVTRNELDGWLKKNNIAVSELELEALMAYLDPDGSGSVNLDEFYAWFISRHGWGPAWV
;
A
#
# COMPACT_ATOMS: atom_id res chain seq x y z
N MET A 1 -5.65 26.85 -35.84
CA MET A 1 -5.42 25.40 -35.77
C MET A 1 -4.30 25.12 -34.76
N SER A 2 -4.66 24.91 -33.49
CA SER A 2 -3.76 24.35 -32.48
C SER A 2 -4.23 22.92 -32.20
N GLU A 3 -3.79 21.98 -33.03
CA GLU A 3 -4.04 20.56 -32.80
C GLU A 3 -3.32 20.11 -31.51
N SER A 4 -4.13 19.90 -30.48
CA SER A 4 -4.15 18.74 -29.57
C SER A 4 -2.82 18.10 -29.15
N ASN A 5 -1.93 18.85 -28.50
CA ASN A 5 -0.92 18.26 -27.60
C ASN A 5 -1.43 18.02 -26.16
N THR A 6 -2.61 18.56 -25.85
CA THR A 6 -3.31 18.42 -24.56
C THR A 6 -3.53 16.96 -24.12
N PRO A 7 -4.05 16.04 -24.96
CA PRO A 7 -4.36 14.67 -24.52
C PRO A 7 -3.10 13.87 -24.11
N LEU A 8 -1.95 14.14 -24.73
CA LEU A 8 -0.70 13.43 -24.42
C LEU A 8 -0.05 13.89 -23.11
N ILE A 9 -0.27 15.14 -22.69
CA ILE A 9 0.28 15.68 -21.44
C ILE A 9 -0.56 15.18 -20.26
N GLU A 10 -1.87 15.11 -20.42
CA GLU A 10 -2.79 14.63 -19.39
C GLU A 10 -2.60 13.13 -19.13
N HIS A 11 -2.48 12.31 -20.18
CA HIS A 11 -2.19 10.88 -20.03
C HIS A 11 -0.90 10.61 -19.24
N ARG A 12 0.16 11.40 -19.47
CA ARG A 12 1.41 11.29 -18.68
C ARG A 12 1.18 11.62 -17.22
N LEU A 13 0.48 12.71 -16.94
CA LEU A 13 0.22 13.15 -15.57
C LEU A 13 -0.59 12.10 -14.77
N PHE A 14 -1.61 11.48 -15.40
CA PHE A 14 -2.39 10.40 -14.79
C PHE A 14 -1.56 9.16 -14.50
N ARG A 15 -0.78 8.71 -15.50
CA ARG A 15 0.12 7.57 -15.36
C ARG A 15 1.11 7.80 -14.22
N ASP A 16 1.67 9.00 -14.14
CA ASP A 16 2.63 9.36 -13.11
C ASP A 16 1.94 9.39 -11.73
N PHE A 17 0.73 9.96 -11.61
CA PHE A 17 -0.05 9.95 -10.36
C PHE A 17 -0.33 8.52 -9.87
N ALA A 18 -0.83 7.65 -10.75
CA ALA A 18 -1.09 6.25 -10.41
C ALA A 18 0.19 5.51 -9.98
N GLY A 19 1.28 5.72 -10.72
CA GLY A 19 2.59 5.15 -10.39
C GLY A 19 3.11 5.61 -9.02
N TRP A 20 2.98 6.89 -8.68
CA TRP A 20 3.38 7.44 -7.39
C TRP A 20 2.49 6.96 -6.25
N LYS A 21 1.17 6.80 -6.46
CA LYS A 21 0.25 6.22 -5.47
C LYS A 21 0.63 4.78 -5.15
N GLN A 22 1.00 3.99 -6.17
CA GLN A 22 1.49 2.63 -5.98
C GLN A 22 2.84 2.60 -5.25
N HIS A 23 3.78 3.50 -5.59
CA HIS A 23 5.05 3.63 -4.88
C HIS A 23 4.89 4.03 -3.40
N ALA A 24 3.94 4.90 -3.08
CA ALA A 24 3.65 5.31 -1.70
C ALA A 24 3.12 4.14 -0.84
N LYS A 25 2.39 3.20 -1.45
CA LYS A 25 1.93 1.96 -0.78
C LYS A 25 3.06 0.92 -0.71
N GLY A 26 3.63 0.53 -1.85
CA GLY A 26 4.49 -0.65 -1.98
C GLY A 26 5.98 -0.41 -1.75
N GLY A 27 6.47 0.80 -2.03
CA GLY A 27 7.90 1.13 -2.04
C GLY A 27 8.70 0.33 -3.08
N PRO A 28 10.00 0.64 -3.26
CA PRO A 28 10.84 -0.08 -4.20
C PRO A 28 11.00 -1.55 -3.80
N ALA A 29 11.16 -2.42 -4.80
CA ALA A 29 11.33 -3.85 -4.57
C ALA A 29 12.58 -4.15 -3.72
N LEU A 30 13.66 -3.41 -3.96
CA LEU A 30 14.95 -3.56 -3.28
C LEU A 30 14.86 -3.48 -1.76
N LEU A 31 14.12 -2.48 -1.23
CA LEU A 31 14.02 -2.29 0.23
C LEU A 31 13.34 -3.46 0.94
N SER A 32 12.35 -4.04 0.28
CA SER A 32 11.64 -5.21 0.78
C SER A 32 12.47 -6.49 0.69
N VAL A 33 13.23 -6.70 -0.40
CA VAL A 33 14.19 -7.82 -0.46
C VAL A 33 15.18 -7.72 0.70
N SER A 34 15.72 -6.53 0.94
CA SER A 34 16.63 -6.29 2.08
C SER A 34 15.95 -6.51 3.43
N ALA A 35 14.68 -6.13 3.58
CA ALA A 35 13.91 -6.39 4.79
C ALA A 35 13.68 -7.90 5.04
N VAL A 36 13.36 -8.67 3.99
CA VAL A 36 13.23 -10.14 4.08
C VAL A 36 14.55 -10.78 4.50
N VAL A 37 15.67 -10.34 3.91
CA VAL A 37 17.01 -10.81 4.29
C VAL A 37 17.29 -10.47 5.76
N GLY A 38 17.04 -9.23 6.17
CA GLY A 38 17.20 -8.80 7.56
C GLY A 38 16.34 -9.60 8.55
N GLY A 39 15.07 -9.81 8.24
CA GLY A 39 14.14 -10.62 9.04
C GLY A 39 14.55 -12.09 9.12
N THR A 40 15.01 -12.67 8.01
CA THR A 40 15.49 -14.06 7.96
C THR A 40 16.73 -14.22 8.83
N LEU A 41 17.70 -13.33 8.68
CA LEU A 41 18.90 -13.33 9.52
C LEU A 41 18.56 -13.11 11.00
N GLN A 42 17.57 -12.27 11.31
CA GLN A 42 17.09 -12.03 12.69
C GLN A 42 16.51 -13.30 13.32
N VAL A 43 15.71 -14.07 12.56
CA VAL A 43 15.15 -15.36 13.02
C VAL A 43 16.28 -16.35 13.29
N LEU A 44 17.23 -16.49 12.37
CA LEU A 44 18.36 -17.42 12.51
C LEU A 44 19.24 -17.04 13.71
N ALA A 45 19.56 -15.75 13.87
CA ALA A 45 20.31 -15.23 15.01
C ALA A 45 19.58 -15.48 16.34
N GLY A 46 18.27 -15.25 16.36
CA GLY A 46 17.42 -15.50 17.51
C GLY A 46 17.40 -16.96 17.92
N LEU A 47 17.27 -17.89 16.96
CA LEU A 47 17.26 -19.34 17.23
C LEU A 47 18.60 -19.83 17.83
N VAL A 48 19.72 -19.41 17.25
CA VAL A 48 21.06 -19.74 17.76
C VAL A 48 21.25 -19.21 19.18
N THR A 49 20.81 -17.97 19.44
CA THR A 49 20.96 -17.33 20.75
C THR A 49 19.98 -17.91 21.78
N ALA A 50 18.77 -18.28 21.39
CA ALA A 50 17.80 -18.91 22.27
C ALA A 50 18.29 -20.27 22.77
N LEU A 51 18.93 -21.07 21.89
CA LEU A 51 19.50 -22.37 22.26
C LEU A 51 20.59 -22.22 23.33
N THR A 52 21.50 -21.25 23.16
CA THR A 52 22.57 -21.01 24.15
C THR A 52 22.03 -20.43 25.45
N GLN A 53 20.96 -19.64 25.41
CA GLN A 53 20.37 -19.02 26.60
C GLN A 53 19.49 -19.95 27.41
N LEU A 54 18.81 -20.90 26.76
CA LEU A 54 18.08 -21.97 27.43
C LEU A 54 19.02 -22.78 28.34
N LEU A 55 20.27 -23.00 27.89
CA LEU A 55 21.30 -23.70 28.66
C LEU A 55 21.90 -22.86 29.81
N THR A 56 21.81 -21.53 29.74
CA THR A 56 22.42 -20.61 30.73
C THR A 56 21.42 -20.03 31.75
N LEU A 57 20.16 -20.49 31.74
CA LEU A 57 19.11 -20.13 32.71
C LEU A 57 18.88 -18.61 32.88
N ARG A 58 18.86 -17.85 31.78
CA ARG A 58 18.54 -16.40 31.79
C ARG A 58 17.16 -16.12 31.18
N PRO A 59 16.06 -16.24 31.95
CA PRO A 59 14.70 -16.28 31.41
C PRO A 59 14.26 -14.98 30.72
N LEU A 60 14.68 -13.81 31.22
CA LEU A 60 14.27 -12.53 30.65
C LEU A 60 14.89 -12.29 29.26
N ILE A 61 16.16 -12.67 29.05
CA ILE A 61 16.83 -12.53 27.76
C ILE A 61 16.30 -13.58 26.78
N ALA A 62 15.99 -14.79 27.25
CA ALA A 62 15.34 -15.81 26.45
C ALA A 62 13.95 -15.34 25.95
N LEU A 63 13.16 -14.68 26.81
CA LEU A 63 11.87 -14.09 26.43
C LEU A 63 12.05 -13.01 25.35
N LEU A 64 13.02 -12.11 25.52
CA LEU A 64 13.33 -11.08 24.52
C LEU A 64 13.72 -11.72 23.17
N ASN A 65 14.50 -12.80 23.18
CA ASN A 65 14.88 -13.51 21.96
C ASN A 65 13.70 -14.20 21.27
N ILE A 66 12.78 -14.80 22.02
CA ILE A 66 11.54 -15.33 21.45
C ILE A 66 10.76 -14.22 20.73
N TYR A 67 10.65 -13.06 21.37
CA TYR A 67 9.99 -11.90 20.78
C TYR A 67 10.67 -11.42 19.49
N MET A 68 12.00 -11.39 19.46
CA MET A 68 12.77 -11.06 18.26
C MET A 68 12.58 -12.06 17.11
N ILE A 69 12.47 -13.35 17.42
CA ILE A 69 12.15 -14.39 16.42
C ILE A 69 10.75 -14.15 15.85
N VAL A 70 9.76 -13.93 16.72
CA VAL A 70 8.37 -13.68 16.31
C VAL A 70 8.29 -12.46 15.39
N PHE A 71 8.98 -11.37 15.72
CA PHE A 71 9.01 -10.20 14.85
C PHE A 71 9.80 -10.39 13.56
N GLY A 72 10.89 -11.16 13.59
CA GLY A 72 11.59 -11.54 12.36
C GLY A 72 10.67 -12.29 11.40
N LEU A 73 9.90 -13.27 11.91
CA LEU A 73 8.87 -13.97 11.14
C LEU A 73 7.76 -13.03 10.67
N PHE A 74 7.35 -12.08 11.50
CA PHE A 74 6.33 -11.09 11.15
C PHE A 74 6.77 -10.16 10.01
N ILE A 75 8.02 -9.68 10.03
CA ILE A 75 8.60 -8.90 8.93
C ILE A 75 8.61 -9.72 7.64
N ILE A 76 9.07 -10.98 7.71
CA ILE A 76 9.07 -11.88 6.54
C ILE A 76 7.64 -12.04 6.02
N ALA A 77 6.66 -12.28 6.89
CA ALA A 77 5.27 -12.45 6.50
C ALA A 77 4.71 -11.21 5.80
N ILE A 78 4.97 -10.00 6.32
CA ILE A 78 4.56 -8.73 5.70
C ILE A 78 5.18 -8.57 4.31
N GLU A 79 6.48 -8.81 4.17
CA GLU A 79 7.18 -8.59 2.92
C GLU A 79 6.86 -9.65 1.86
N VAL A 80 6.64 -10.91 2.27
CA VAL A 80 6.19 -11.99 1.38
C VAL A 80 4.73 -11.82 0.96
N ALA A 81 3.86 -11.32 1.84
CA ALA A 81 2.47 -11.01 1.51
C ALA A 81 2.34 -9.88 0.47
N ARG A 82 3.42 -9.15 0.19
CA ARG A 82 3.48 -8.17 -0.91
C ARG A 82 3.62 -8.82 -2.28
N TRP A 83 4.34 -9.93 -2.36
CA TRP A 83 4.61 -10.63 -3.62
C TRP A 83 3.61 -11.75 -3.90
N THR A 84 2.99 -12.27 -2.85
CA THR A 84 2.08 -13.40 -2.94
C THR A 84 0.65 -12.94 -2.70
N THR A 85 -0.27 -13.42 -3.53
CA THR A 85 -1.72 -13.18 -3.38
C THR A 85 -2.37 -14.17 -2.41
N PHE A 86 -1.60 -14.81 -1.51
CA PHE A 86 -2.13 -15.82 -0.61
C PHE A 86 -3.19 -15.18 0.31
N LEU A 87 -4.47 -15.46 0.02
CA LEU A 87 -5.62 -14.69 0.52
C LEU A 87 -5.67 -14.59 2.05
N GLY A 88 -5.21 -15.62 2.78
CA GLY A 88 -5.31 -15.67 4.24
C GLY A 88 -4.40 -14.69 4.97
N ILE A 89 -3.11 -14.64 4.63
CA ILE A 89 -2.11 -13.86 5.38
C ILE A 89 -2.29 -12.38 5.11
N ARG A 90 -2.49 -12.00 3.84
CA ARG A 90 -2.69 -10.60 3.45
C ARG A 90 -3.92 -10.02 4.12
N HIS A 91 -5.05 -10.74 4.08
CA HIS A 91 -6.29 -10.28 4.72
C HIS A 91 -6.16 -10.17 6.23
N TRP A 92 -5.54 -11.16 6.89
CA TRP A 92 -5.29 -11.11 8.33
C TRP A 92 -4.41 -9.93 8.75
N LEU A 93 -3.31 -9.69 8.01
CA LEU A 93 -2.45 -8.53 8.23
C LEU A 93 -3.20 -7.21 7.99
N GLN A 94 -4.07 -7.15 6.98
CA GLN A 94 -4.90 -5.96 6.71
C GLN A 94 -5.91 -5.68 7.82
N GLN A 95 -6.50 -6.71 8.43
CA GLN A 95 -7.46 -6.52 9.52
C GLN A 95 -6.80 -5.95 10.77
N TRP A 96 -5.68 -6.52 11.19
CA TRP A 96 -5.05 -6.21 12.48
C TRP A 96 -3.94 -5.17 12.40
N PHE A 97 -3.26 -5.08 11.26
CA PHE A 97 -2.04 -4.28 11.09
C PHE A 97 -2.14 -3.34 9.88
N ARG A 98 -3.23 -2.58 9.80
CA ARG A 98 -3.44 -1.58 8.72
C ARG A 98 -2.26 -0.63 8.54
N PHE A 99 -1.57 -0.26 9.62
CA PHE A 99 -0.44 0.67 9.53
C PHE A 99 0.75 0.09 8.75
N THR A 100 0.95 -1.24 8.74
CA THR A 100 2.03 -1.89 7.99
C THR A 100 1.72 -2.03 6.49
N GLN A 101 0.53 -1.63 6.04
CA GLN A 101 0.22 -1.54 4.61
C GLN A 101 0.87 -0.30 3.96
N ARG A 102 1.23 0.72 4.76
CA ARG A 102 1.89 1.94 4.26
C ARG A 102 3.41 1.83 4.41
N CYS A 103 4.16 2.36 3.45
CA CYS A 103 5.63 2.44 3.50
C CYS A 103 6.16 2.97 4.84
N ILE A 104 5.60 4.09 5.32
CA ILE A 104 6.05 4.71 6.56
C ILE A 104 5.86 3.79 7.76
N GLY A 105 4.69 3.15 7.89
CA GLY A 105 4.40 2.25 9.01
C GLY A 105 5.29 1.01 9.04
N ARG A 106 5.62 0.45 7.86
CA ARG A 106 6.61 -0.65 7.76
C ARG A 106 8.00 -0.21 8.19
N GLY A 107 8.44 0.95 7.73
CA GLY A 107 9.76 1.47 8.10
C GLY A 107 9.87 1.74 9.61
N VAL A 108 8.79 2.19 10.25
CA VAL A 108 8.71 2.31 11.72
C VAL A 108 8.83 0.95 12.41
N LEU A 109 8.14 -0.08 11.90
CA LEU A 109 8.27 -1.45 12.41
C LEU A 109 9.72 -1.96 12.30
N HIS A 110 10.38 -1.75 11.16
CA HIS A 110 11.79 -2.13 10.98
C HIS A 110 12.71 -1.44 11.98
N LEU A 111 12.54 -0.12 12.20
CA LEU A 111 13.30 0.65 13.20
C LEU A 111 13.06 0.17 14.63
N PHE A 112 11.82 -0.18 14.96
CA PHE A 112 11.46 -0.73 16.26
C PHE A 112 12.21 -2.04 16.52
N VAL A 113 12.14 -2.99 15.59
CA VAL A 113 12.85 -4.28 15.70
C VAL A 113 14.37 -4.08 15.71
N ALA A 114 14.89 -3.18 14.88
CA ALA A 114 16.31 -2.83 14.84
C ALA A 114 16.83 -2.33 16.19
N THR A 115 16.04 -1.51 16.90
CA THR A 115 16.43 -0.97 18.20
C THR A 115 16.60 -2.08 19.24
N PHE A 116 15.66 -3.03 19.32
CA PHE A 116 15.78 -4.18 20.22
C PHE A 116 16.94 -5.11 19.84
N ALA A 117 17.22 -5.30 18.55
CA ALA A 117 18.35 -6.10 18.11
C ALA A 117 19.71 -5.48 18.53
N LEU A 118 19.83 -4.16 18.44
CA LEU A 118 21.04 -3.42 18.84
C LEU A 118 21.24 -3.38 20.37
N ILE A 119 20.16 -3.41 21.16
CA ILE A 119 20.25 -3.49 22.63
C ILE A 119 20.95 -4.78 23.09
N GLN A 120 20.95 -5.84 22.28
CA GLN A 120 21.60 -7.12 22.61
C GLN A 120 23.12 -7.13 22.43
N PHE A 121 23.75 -5.97 22.25
CA PHE A 121 25.21 -5.86 22.24
C PHE A 121 25.81 -6.56 23.49
N PRO A 122 26.86 -7.40 23.35
CA PRO A 122 27.78 -7.53 22.22
C PRO A 122 27.46 -8.67 21.22
N ASN A 123 26.23 -9.18 21.14
CA ASN A 123 25.90 -10.26 20.20
C ASN A 123 26.09 -9.80 18.74
N PRO A 124 27.07 -10.34 17.98
CA PRO A 124 27.42 -9.80 16.67
C PRO A 124 26.31 -10.04 15.64
N LEU A 125 25.64 -11.19 15.70
CA LEU A 125 24.54 -11.53 14.78
C LEU A 125 23.34 -10.60 14.96
N SER A 126 22.90 -10.36 16.20
CA SER A 126 21.83 -9.41 16.52
C SER A 126 22.21 -7.97 16.16
N THR A 127 23.48 -7.60 16.34
CA THR A 127 23.97 -6.25 16.01
C THR A 127 23.94 -5.99 14.50
N VAL A 128 24.43 -6.95 13.68
CA VAL A 128 24.43 -6.84 12.22
C VAL A 128 23.00 -6.79 11.66
N THR A 129 22.13 -7.67 12.13
CA THR A 129 20.72 -7.69 11.72
C THR A 129 19.98 -6.42 12.12
N GLY A 130 20.23 -5.91 13.33
CA GLY A 130 19.73 -4.62 13.79
C GLY A 130 20.20 -3.46 12.91
N ALA A 131 21.47 -3.40 12.53
CA ALA A 131 21.99 -2.37 11.64
C ALA A 131 21.33 -2.42 10.25
N ILE A 132 21.18 -3.62 9.66
CA ILE A 132 20.52 -3.80 8.35
C ILE A 132 19.05 -3.34 8.42
N LEU A 133 18.28 -3.84 9.39
CA LEU A 133 16.88 -3.46 9.55
C LEU A 133 16.72 -1.97 9.87
N GLY A 134 17.66 -1.39 10.62
CA GLY A 134 17.68 0.04 10.92
C GLY A 134 17.83 0.88 9.64
N LEU A 135 18.83 0.57 8.81
CA LEU A 135 19.06 1.27 7.55
C LEU A 135 17.88 1.11 6.57
N VAL A 136 17.37 -0.12 6.44
CA VAL A 136 16.19 -0.41 5.60
C VAL A 136 14.96 0.35 6.11
N GLY A 137 14.75 0.39 7.43
CA GLY A 137 13.65 1.12 8.05
C GLY A 137 13.68 2.61 7.72
N ILE A 138 14.83 3.26 7.90
CA ILE A 138 15.04 4.67 7.56
C ILE A 138 14.77 4.93 6.08
N ALA A 139 15.38 4.13 5.19
CA ALA A 139 15.20 4.29 3.75
C ALA A 139 13.74 4.10 3.32
N THR A 140 13.01 3.18 3.97
CA THR A 140 11.59 2.93 3.69
C THR A 140 10.72 4.12 4.12
N ILE A 141 11.01 4.73 5.26
CA ILE A 141 10.32 5.94 5.72
C ILE A 141 10.56 7.10 4.76
N ILE A 142 11.83 7.37 4.40
CA ILE A 142 12.18 8.45 3.47
C ILE A 142 11.45 8.26 2.14
N THR A 143 11.47 7.04 1.60
CA THR A 143 10.76 6.73 0.35
C THR A 143 9.26 6.93 0.46
N GLY A 144 8.66 6.53 1.58
CA GLY A 144 7.23 6.71 1.84
C GLY A 144 6.83 8.18 1.95
N ILE A 145 7.63 8.99 2.65
CA ILE A 145 7.40 10.44 2.77
C ILE A 145 7.50 11.11 1.39
N TYR A 146 8.58 10.82 0.65
CA TYR A 146 8.80 11.41 -0.67
C TYR A 146 7.67 11.07 -1.65
N ALA A 147 7.26 9.80 -1.70
CA ALA A 147 6.14 9.38 -2.54
C ALA A 147 4.82 10.05 -2.12
N GLY A 148 4.57 10.20 -0.81
CA GLY A 148 3.40 10.91 -0.30
C GLY A 148 3.33 12.37 -0.77
N PHE A 149 4.44 13.10 -0.66
CA PHE A 149 4.51 14.47 -1.17
C PHE A 149 4.27 14.53 -2.68
N LYS A 150 4.86 13.61 -3.45
CA LYS A 150 4.70 13.61 -4.90
C LYS A 150 3.26 13.28 -5.34
N VAL A 151 2.58 12.38 -4.64
CA VAL A 151 1.15 12.10 -4.85
C VAL A 151 0.31 13.35 -4.58
N GLN A 152 0.60 14.09 -3.51
CA GLN A 152 -0.13 15.33 -3.18
C GLN A 152 0.06 16.42 -4.23
N GLU A 153 1.30 16.62 -4.69
CA GLU A 153 1.64 17.57 -5.76
C GLU A 153 0.86 17.24 -7.04
N LEU A 154 0.92 15.98 -7.49
CA LEU A 154 0.23 15.53 -8.70
C LEU A 154 -1.30 15.59 -8.56
N HIS A 155 -1.84 15.29 -7.38
CA HIS A 155 -3.27 15.43 -7.11
C HIS A 155 -3.74 16.88 -7.26
N GLN A 156 -2.97 17.84 -6.75
CA GLN A 156 -3.27 19.27 -6.87
C GLN A 156 -3.25 19.71 -8.34
N GLU A 157 -2.23 19.31 -9.09
CA GLU A 157 -2.12 19.62 -10.53
C GLU A 157 -3.30 19.03 -11.33
N LEU A 158 -3.67 17.79 -11.04
CA LEU A 158 -4.81 17.12 -11.66
C LEU A 158 -6.11 17.87 -11.37
N LYS A 159 -6.37 18.18 -10.10
CA LYS A 159 -7.57 18.91 -9.69
C LYS A 159 -7.66 20.29 -10.34
N ALA A 160 -6.55 21.01 -10.44
CA ALA A 160 -6.49 22.32 -11.07
C ALA A 160 -6.78 22.26 -12.58
N LYS A 161 -6.18 21.30 -13.31
CA LYS A 161 -6.40 21.11 -14.74
C LYS A 161 -7.84 20.68 -15.05
N CYS A 162 -8.36 19.70 -14.31
CA CYS A 162 -9.74 19.26 -14.47
C CYS A 162 -10.74 20.39 -14.18
N GLY A 163 -10.51 21.21 -13.16
CA GLY A 163 -11.36 22.37 -12.85
C GLY A 163 -11.23 23.53 -13.85
N ALA A 164 -10.14 23.62 -14.61
CA ALA A 164 -10.00 24.61 -15.68
C ALA A 164 -10.79 24.19 -16.94
N ILE A 165 -10.77 22.89 -17.26
CA ILE A 165 -11.51 22.29 -18.37
C ILE A 165 -13.02 22.45 -18.15
N ASP A 166 -13.52 22.10 -16.97
CA ASP A 166 -14.94 22.19 -16.61
C ASP A 166 -15.49 23.61 -16.78
N ARG A 167 -14.72 24.62 -16.32
CA ARG A 167 -15.06 26.04 -16.49
C ARG A 167 -15.03 26.54 -17.94
N ALA A 168 -14.26 25.89 -18.81
CA ALA A 168 -14.17 26.29 -20.21
C ALA A 168 -15.36 25.76 -21.05
N GLY A 169 -16.27 24.97 -20.45
CA GLY A 169 -17.36 24.30 -21.19
C GLY A 169 -16.83 23.36 -22.29
N GLY A 170 -15.54 23.05 -22.24
CA GLY A 170 -14.91 22.12 -23.16
C GLY A 170 -15.15 20.70 -22.69
N GLU A 171 -15.40 19.81 -23.63
CA GLU A 171 -15.10 18.40 -23.45
C GLU A 171 -13.56 18.25 -23.39
N GLY A 172 -12.92 18.73 -22.32
CA GLY A 172 -11.60 18.17 -22.00
C GLY A 172 -11.78 16.69 -21.64
N PRO A 173 -10.69 15.91 -21.48
CA PRO A 173 -10.80 14.46 -21.44
C PRO A 173 -11.78 14.08 -20.35
N LEU A 174 -12.96 13.66 -20.80
CA LEU A 174 -14.13 13.40 -19.98
C LEU A 174 -13.72 12.39 -18.92
N GLY A 175 -13.82 12.79 -17.66
CA GLY A 175 -13.29 11.98 -16.58
C GLY A 175 -13.61 12.54 -15.22
N TYR A 176 -13.02 13.66 -14.79
CA TYR A 176 -13.10 13.98 -13.36
C TYR A 176 -14.51 14.40 -12.89
N ALA A 177 -15.20 15.27 -13.63
CA ALA A 177 -16.58 15.66 -13.28
C ALA A 177 -17.56 14.49 -13.45
N GLU A 178 -17.42 13.72 -14.53
CA GLU A 178 -18.23 12.53 -14.79
C GLU A 178 -17.96 11.42 -13.76
N VAL A 179 -16.71 11.11 -13.46
CA VAL A 179 -16.33 10.17 -12.40
C VAL A 179 -16.85 10.67 -11.07
N LYS A 180 -16.68 11.96 -10.75
CA LYS A 180 -17.17 12.50 -9.47
C LYS A 180 -18.70 12.43 -9.40
N TRP A 181 -19.40 12.63 -10.51
CA TRP A 181 -20.85 12.47 -10.60
C TRP A 181 -21.28 11.01 -10.47
N GLN A 182 -20.65 10.09 -11.20
CA GLN A 182 -20.87 8.64 -11.10
C GLN A 182 -20.55 8.11 -9.70
N PHE A 183 -19.47 8.62 -9.09
CA PHE A 183 -19.09 8.32 -7.73
C PHE A 183 -20.16 8.82 -6.75
N ALA A 184 -20.64 10.05 -6.89
CA ALA A 184 -21.73 10.58 -6.08
C ALA A 184 -23.07 9.84 -6.29
N LEU A 185 -23.26 9.16 -7.42
CA LEU A 185 -24.43 8.32 -7.67
C LEU A 185 -24.31 6.95 -6.98
N MET A 186 -23.08 6.48 -6.76
CA MET A 186 -22.77 5.26 -6.01
C MET A 186 -22.75 5.49 -4.50
N ASP A 187 -22.12 6.58 -4.05
CA ASP A 187 -21.99 7.03 -2.66
C ASP A 187 -23.34 7.64 -2.18
N GLN A 188 -24.21 6.79 -1.66
CA GLN A 188 -25.59 7.18 -1.30
C GLN A 188 -25.64 7.96 0.00
N ASP A 189 -24.71 7.71 0.91
CA ASP A 189 -24.62 8.40 2.19
C ASP A 189 -23.74 9.67 2.15
N GLY A 190 -23.04 9.90 1.04
CA GLY A 190 -22.19 11.07 0.83
C GLY A 190 -20.94 11.05 1.70
N SER A 191 -20.49 9.88 2.15
CA SER A 191 -19.33 9.70 3.01
C SER A 191 -18.00 9.98 2.30
N GLY A 192 -18.01 10.09 0.97
CA GLY A 192 -16.81 10.24 0.14
C GLY A 192 -16.09 8.91 -0.11
N GLN A 193 -16.72 7.79 0.22
CA GLN A 193 -16.22 6.42 0.01
C GLN A 193 -17.39 5.51 -0.39
N VAL A 194 -17.21 4.66 -1.39
CA VAL A 194 -18.22 3.69 -1.82
C VAL A 194 -17.97 2.37 -1.12
N THR A 195 -18.84 1.99 -0.21
CA THR A 195 -18.78 0.70 0.50
C THR A 195 -19.25 -0.46 -0.39
N ARG A 196 -18.95 -1.71 0.01
CA ARG A 196 -19.44 -2.91 -0.67
C ARG A 196 -20.96 -2.90 -0.85
N ASN A 197 -21.70 -2.48 0.18
CA ASN A 197 -23.16 -2.45 0.16
C ASN A 197 -23.69 -1.40 -0.81
N GLU A 198 -23.03 -0.25 -0.90
CA GLU A 198 -23.39 0.82 -1.85
C GLU A 198 -23.07 0.41 -3.29
N LEU A 199 -21.94 -0.27 -3.50
CA LEU A 199 -21.59 -0.83 -4.81
C LEU A 199 -22.62 -1.89 -5.25
N ASP A 200 -23.00 -2.81 -4.36
CA ASP A 200 -24.05 -3.80 -4.61
C ASP A 200 -25.40 -3.16 -4.91
N GLY A 201 -25.80 -2.17 -4.10
CA GLY A 201 -27.02 -1.39 -4.30
C GLY A 201 -27.04 -0.66 -5.63
N TRP A 202 -25.91 -0.08 -6.04
CA TRP A 202 -25.75 0.59 -7.33
C TRP A 202 -25.81 -0.39 -8.50
N LEU A 203 -25.18 -1.57 -8.41
CA LEU A 203 -25.22 -2.61 -9.44
C LEU A 203 -26.65 -3.14 -9.65
N LYS A 204 -27.36 -3.42 -8.55
CA LYS A 204 -28.77 -3.83 -8.59
C LYS A 204 -29.66 -2.76 -9.20
N LYS A 205 -29.43 -1.48 -8.86
CA LYS A 205 -30.17 -0.34 -9.43
C LYS A 205 -29.97 -0.19 -10.94
N ASN A 206 -28.82 -0.62 -11.47
CA ASN A 206 -28.50 -0.63 -12.90
C ASN A 206 -28.85 -1.97 -13.59
N ASN A 207 -29.65 -2.84 -12.96
CA ASN A 207 -30.01 -4.18 -13.47
C ASN A 207 -28.82 -5.09 -13.77
N ILE A 208 -27.69 -4.91 -13.08
CA ILE A 208 -26.52 -5.78 -13.15
C ILE A 208 -26.59 -6.74 -11.95
N ALA A 209 -26.95 -8.00 -12.22
CA ALA A 209 -26.92 -9.04 -11.21
C ALA A 209 -25.50 -9.62 -11.09
N VAL A 210 -24.93 -9.54 -9.89
CA VAL A 210 -23.65 -10.16 -9.53
C VAL A 210 -23.85 -11.04 -8.30
N SER A 211 -23.17 -12.18 -8.27
CA SER A 211 -23.09 -13.04 -7.09
C SER A 211 -22.20 -12.40 -6.02
N GLU A 212 -22.32 -12.86 -4.76
CA GLU A 212 -21.46 -12.36 -3.67
C GLU A 212 -19.96 -12.56 -3.93
N LEU A 213 -19.60 -13.65 -4.62
CA LEU A 213 -18.21 -13.92 -4.99
C LEU A 213 -17.71 -12.94 -6.05
N GLU A 214 -18.55 -12.58 -7.03
CA GLU A 214 -18.23 -11.61 -8.08
C GLU A 214 -18.16 -10.18 -7.53
N LEU A 215 -19.05 -9.84 -6.59
CA LEU A 215 -19.01 -8.57 -5.90
C LEU A 215 -17.72 -8.43 -5.08
N GLU A 216 -17.30 -9.49 -4.40
CA GLU A 216 -16.05 -9.50 -3.65
C GLU A 216 -14.82 -9.40 -4.55
N ALA A 217 -14.82 -10.08 -5.70
CA ALA A 217 -13.79 -9.95 -6.71
C ALA A 217 -13.73 -8.53 -7.32
N LEU A 218 -14.90 -7.93 -7.60
CA LEU A 218 -15.00 -6.57 -8.11
C LEU A 218 -14.51 -5.56 -7.07
N MET A 219 -14.89 -5.74 -5.80
CA MET A 219 -14.44 -4.89 -4.71
C MET A 219 -12.94 -4.99 -4.52
N ALA A 220 -12.36 -6.19 -4.54
CA ALA A 220 -10.92 -6.40 -4.46
C ALA A 220 -10.15 -5.78 -5.64
N TYR A 221 -10.80 -5.67 -6.80
CA TYR A 221 -10.25 -4.99 -7.97
C TYR A 221 -10.33 -3.46 -7.86
N LEU A 222 -11.43 -2.92 -7.32
CA LEU A 222 -11.66 -1.48 -7.16
C LEU A 222 -10.96 -0.86 -5.93
N ASP A 223 -10.73 -1.65 -4.88
CA ASP A 223 -10.09 -1.25 -3.61
C ASP A 223 -8.71 -1.91 -3.46
N PRO A 224 -7.69 -1.39 -4.16
CA PRO A 224 -6.34 -1.93 -4.08
C PRO A 224 -5.63 -1.63 -2.74
N ASP A 225 -6.07 -0.67 -1.91
CA ASP A 225 -5.58 -0.62 -0.51
C ASP A 225 -6.23 -1.61 0.43
N GLY A 226 -7.36 -2.23 0.06
CA GLY A 226 -8.10 -3.10 0.97
C GLY A 226 -8.64 -2.33 2.18
N SER A 227 -9.03 -1.07 1.98
CA SER A 227 -9.68 -0.27 3.04
C SER A 227 -11.08 -0.77 3.38
N GLY A 228 -11.69 -1.56 2.49
CA GLY A 228 -13.07 -2.06 2.56
C GLY A 228 -14.07 -1.15 1.85
N SER A 229 -13.60 -0.09 1.19
CA SER A 229 -14.42 0.92 0.51
C SER A 229 -13.61 1.62 -0.58
N VAL A 230 -14.23 1.94 -1.71
CA VAL A 230 -13.55 2.63 -2.81
C VAL A 230 -13.59 4.14 -2.57
N ASN A 231 -12.44 4.79 -2.40
CA ASN A 231 -12.42 6.26 -2.37
C ASN A 231 -12.47 6.85 -3.80
N LEU A 232 -12.81 8.14 -3.91
CA LEU A 232 -12.92 8.83 -5.20
C LEU A 232 -11.66 8.69 -6.06
N ASP A 233 -10.47 8.71 -5.46
CA ASP A 233 -9.20 8.57 -6.19
C ASP A 233 -8.99 7.15 -6.74
N GLU A 234 -9.49 6.12 -6.06
CA GLU A 234 -9.46 4.73 -6.53
C GLU A 234 -10.49 4.48 -7.62
N PHE A 235 -11.70 4.97 -7.43
CA PHE A 235 -12.74 4.91 -8.45
C PHE A 235 -12.31 5.65 -9.72
N TYR A 236 -11.65 6.80 -9.57
CA TYR A 236 -11.10 7.57 -10.68
C TYR A 236 -9.97 6.82 -11.41
N ALA A 237 -9.04 6.21 -10.67
CA ALA A 237 -7.97 5.41 -11.26
C ALA A 237 -8.51 4.21 -12.05
N TRP A 238 -9.53 3.54 -11.53
CA TRP A 238 -10.23 2.46 -12.23
C TRP A 238 -10.97 2.94 -13.48
N PHE A 239 -11.69 4.05 -13.38
CA PHE A 239 -12.48 4.56 -14.50
C PHE A 239 -11.60 4.91 -15.69
N ILE A 240 -10.43 5.51 -15.43
CA ILE A 240 -9.43 5.84 -16.46
C ILE A 240 -8.85 4.58 -17.12
N SER A 241 -8.62 3.50 -16.36
CA SER A 241 -8.07 2.26 -16.91
C SER A 241 -9.05 1.58 -17.88
N ARG A 242 -10.35 1.62 -17.58
CA ARG A 242 -11.40 0.95 -18.37
C ARG A 242 -11.80 1.69 -19.66
N HIS A 243 -11.73 3.02 -19.68
CA HIS A 243 -12.10 3.83 -20.84
C HIS A 243 -10.96 4.06 -21.86
N GLY A 244 -9.84 3.33 -21.73
CA GLY A 244 -8.74 3.35 -22.71
C GLY A 244 -7.70 4.45 -22.50
N TRP A 245 -7.66 5.04 -21.30
CA TRP A 245 -6.75 6.14 -20.96
C TRP A 245 -5.72 5.75 -19.87
N GLY A 246 -5.58 4.45 -19.57
CA GLY A 246 -4.63 3.89 -18.62
C GLY A 246 -3.72 2.80 -19.24
N PRO A 247 -2.58 2.47 -18.58
CA PRO A 247 -1.61 1.52 -19.13
C PRO A 247 -2.23 0.13 -19.33
N ALA A 248 -1.81 -0.55 -20.42
CA ALA A 248 -2.34 -1.80 -20.94
C ALA A 248 -2.13 -3.06 -20.05
N TRP A 249 -1.93 -2.90 -18.75
CA TRP A 249 -1.76 -4.01 -17.81
C TRP A 249 -2.48 -3.70 -16.50
N VAL A 250 -3.79 -3.91 -16.57
CA VAL A 250 -4.55 -4.49 -15.45
C VAL A 250 -4.38 -6.00 -15.52
#